data_AF-A0A388PXY1-F1
#
_entry.id   AF-A0A388PXY1-F1
#
_cell.length_a   1.000
_cell.length_b   1.000
_cell.length_c   1.000
_cell.angle_alpha   90.00
_cell.angle_beta   90.00
_cell.angle_gamma   90.00
#
_symmetry.space_group_name_H-M   'P 1'
#
loop_
_entity.id
_entity.type
_entity.pdbx_description
1 polymer ?
#
loop_
_entity_poly.entity_id
_entity_poly.type
_entity_poly.pdbx_seq_one_letter_code
_entity_poly.pdbx_strand_id
1 'polypeptide(L)'
;MLNKNKDAKRLVEAILFAADEPLDIETIKSKIELNVDVLKILKELQSEFIDRGINLYEISNKWSFRTADNLSKKIASEVVQQRKLSKATIETLAIIAYHQPVTRSEIEEIRGVSFSTGTLEILFELGWVKPNGRKEIPGKPLLYVTTDTFLSHFNLKSLSDLPNSEELASAGLIDSRLDRSIFGTNKFAQDDLEKVSKEDIFSNIDDMLSGTLNKKDN
;
A
#
# COMPACT_ATOMS: atom_id res chain seq x y z
N MET A 1 0.96 -9.54 41.10
CA MET A 1 1.33 -9.01 39.77
C MET A 1 0.50 -9.58 38.61
N LEU A 2 0.03 -10.85 38.65
CA LEU A 2 -0.78 -11.44 37.57
C LEU A 2 -2.10 -10.72 37.22
N ASN A 3 -2.77 -10.06 38.18
CA ASN A 3 -4.04 -9.37 37.88
C ASN A 3 -3.85 -8.12 37.00
N LYS A 4 -2.78 -7.34 37.21
CA LYS A 4 -2.57 -6.08 36.49
C LYS A 4 -2.45 -6.27 34.97
N ASN A 5 -1.81 -7.35 34.52
CA ASN A 5 -1.66 -7.60 33.08
C ASN A 5 -2.97 -8.08 32.46
N LYS A 6 -3.76 -8.87 33.20
CA LYS A 6 -5.09 -9.29 32.76
C LYS A 6 -6.07 -8.11 32.68
N ASP A 7 -6.02 -7.22 33.66
CA ASP A 7 -6.83 -6.00 33.70
C ASP A 7 -6.43 -5.03 32.58
N ALA A 8 -5.12 -4.84 32.34
CA ALA A 8 -4.61 -4.04 31.23
C ALA A 8 -5.04 -4.60 29.87
N LYS A 9 -4.98 -5.92 29.67
CA LYS A 9 -5.43 -6.56 28.43
C LYS A 9 -6.92 -6.33 28.17
N ARG A 10 -7.77 -6.51 29.19
CA ARG A 10 -9.22 -6.24 29.08
C ARG A 10 -9.49 -4.76 28.78
N LEU A 11 -8.69 -3.85 29.32
CA LEU A 11 -8.80 -2.43 29.04
C LEU A 11 -8.41 -2.09 27.59
N VAL A 12 -7.30 -2.65 27.09
CA VAL A 12 -6.89 -2.51 25.67
C VAL A 12 -8.00 -3.02 24.74
N GLU A 13 -8.54 -4.21 25.02
CA GLU A 13 -9.64 -4.79 24.25
C GLU A 13 -10.86 -3.86 24.22
N ALA A 14 -11.28 -3.33 25.37
CA ALA A 14 -12.39 -2.40 25.47
C ALA A 14 -12.15 -1.08 24.73
N ILE A 15 -10.93 -0.52 24.82
CA ILE A 15 -10.53 0.70 24.12
C ILE A 15 -10.62 0.49 22.61
N LEU A 16 -10.10 -0.63 22.11
CA LEU A 16 -10.12 -0.95 20.68
C LEU A 16 -11.54 -1.22 20.17
N PHE A 17 -12.38 -1.86 20.99
CA PHE A 17 -13.78 -2.12 20.63
C PHE A 17 -14.61 -0.85 20.58
N ALA A 18 -14.35 0.11 21.48
CA ALA A 18 -15.07 1.38 21.55
C ALA A 18 -14.53 2.46 20.59
N ALA A 19 -13.44 2.19 19.87
CA ALA A 19 -12.84 3.16 18.97
C ALA A 19 -13.56 3.22 17.62
N ASP A 20 -13.95 4.41 17.19
CA ASP A 20 -14.54 4.63 15.87
C ASP A 20 -13.51 4.55 14.73
N GLU A 21 -12.22 4.69 15.06
CA GLU A 21 -11.10 4.67 14.12
C GLU A 21 -9.95 3.78 14.64
N PRO A 22 -9.10 3.22 13.75
CA PRO A 22 -7.90 2.50 14.17
C PRO A 22 -6.98 3.36 15.03
N LEU A 23 -6.44 2.77 16.10
CA LEU A 23 -5.60 3.49 17.08
C LEU A 23 -4.14 3.07 16.99
N ASP A 24 -3.22 4.03 16.97
CA ASP A 24 -1.80 3.75 17.15
C ASP A 24 -1.48 3.38 18.61
N ILE A 25 -0.29 2.80 18.80
CA ILE A 25 0.18 2.32 20.11
C ILE A 25 0.28 3.47 21.12
N GLU A 26 0.66 4.68 20.69
CA GLU A 26 0.82 5.83 21.58
C GLU A 26 -0.53 6.30 22.13
N THR A 27 -1.56 6.33 21.28
CA THR A 27 -2.94 6.65 21.62
C THR A 27 -3.55 5.61 22.56
N ILE A 28 -3.20 4.33 22.39
CA ILE A 28 -3.63 3.28 23.31
C ILE A 28 -2.92 3.44 24.67
N LYS A 29 -1.60 3.67 24.67
CA LYS A 29 -0.80 3.88 25.89
C LYS A 29 -1.30 5.06 26.72
N SER A 30 -1.64 6.18 26.08
CA SER A 30 -2.12 7.38 26.78
C SER A 30 -3.43 7.15 27.55
N LYS A 31 -4.24 6.16 27.15
CA LYS A 31 -5.54 5.84 27.77
C LYS A 31 -5.47 4.83 28.91
N ILE A 32 -4.37 4.10 29.07
CA ILE A 32 -4.30 2.94 29.97
C ILE A 32 -3.70 3.29 31.33
N GLU A 33 -3.03 4.45 31.48
CA GLU A 33 -2.37 4.93 32.72
C GLU A 33 -1.41 3.93 33.40
N LEU A 34 -1.16 2.77 32.80
CA LEU A 34 -0.33 1.69 33.32
C LEU A 34 0.93 1.58 32.46
N ASN A 35 2.07 1.37 33.12
CA ASN A 35 3.33 1.10 32.44
C ASN A 35 3.37 -0.37 31.99
N VAL A 36 2.66 -0.67 30.89
CA VAL A 36 2.53 -2.00 30.31
C VAL A 36 3.03 -2.02 28.87
N ASP A 37 3.52 -3.19 28.45
CA ASP A 37 3.89 -3.43 27.06
C ASP A 37 2.63 -3.64 26.20
N VAL A 38 2.11 -2.53 25.68
CA VAL A 38 0.91 -2.53 24.82
C VAL A 38 1.12 -3.36 23.56
N LEU A 39 2.31 -3.34 22.95
CA LEU A 39 2.58 -4.12 21.74
C LEU A 39 2.43 -5.63 22.02
N LYS A 40 2.98 -6.09 23.15
CA LYS A 40 2.84 -7.48 23.58
C LYS A 40 1.38 -7.85 23.79
N ILE A 41 0.60 -7.00 24.47
CA ILE A 41 -0.83 -7.22 24.70
C ILE A 41 -1.59 -7.30 23.37
N LEU A 42 -1.31 -6.41 22.42
CA LEU A 42 -1.94 -6.41 21.09
C LEU A 42 -1.67 -7.70 20.32
N LYS A 43 -0.44 -8.21 20.35
CA LYS A 43 -0.08 -9.48 19.70
C LYS A 43 -0.72 -10.69 20.38
N GLU A 44 -0.85 -10.67 21.71
CA GLU A 44 -1.62 -11.69 22.44
C GLU A 44 -3.11 -11.66 22.02
N LEU A 45 -3.74 -10.49 22.04
CA LEU A 45 -5.14 -10.32 21.61
C LEU A 45 -5.35 -10.75 20.15
N GLN A 46 -4.43 -10.39 19.26
CA GLN A 46 -4.50 -10.82 17.85
C GLN A 46 -4.51 -12.34 17.71
N SER A 47 -3.72 -13.05 18.52
CA SER A 47 -3.69 -14.51 18.52
C SER A 47 -4.97 -15.12 19.12
N GLU A 48 -5.50 -14.54 20.20
CA GLU A 48 -6.72 -15.01 20.87
C GLU A 48 -7.99 -14.82 20.04
N PHE A 49 -7.98 -13.85 19.13
CA PHE A 49 -9.13 -13.51 18.29
C PHE A 49 -9.08 -14.12 16.89
N ILE A 50 -8.04 -14.88 16.51
CA ILE A 50 -7.86 -15.36 15.12
C ILE A 50 -9.01 -16.25 14.62
N ASP A 51 -9.55 -17.12 15.48
CA ASP A 51 -10.64 -18.06 15.14
C ASP A 51 -12.04 -17.50 15.48
N ARG A 52 -12.15 -16.22 15.84
CA ARG A 52 -13.41 -15.57 16.20
C ARG A 52 -14.04 -14.87 15.00
N GLY A 53 -15.31 -14.49 15.13
CA GLY A 53 -16.01 -13.75 14.07
C GLY A 53 -15.56 -12.30 13.89
N ILE A 54 -14.81 -11.78 14.85
CA ILE A 54 -14.07 -10.52 14.75
C ILE A 54 -12.60 -10.81 15.04
N ASN A 55 -11.69 -10.19 14.28
CA ASN A 55 -10.25 -10.34 14.45
C ASN A 55 -9.60 -8.97 14.68
N LEU A 56 -8.45 -8.97 15.35
CA LEU A 56 -7.67 -7.76 15.58
C LEU A 56 -6.63 -7.60 14.48
N TYR A 57 -6.72 -6.52 13.72
CA TYR A 57 -5.80 -6.20 12.63
C TYR A 57 -4.89 -5.03 12.99
N GLU A 58 -3.68 -5.08 12.46
CA GLU A 58 -2.70 -4.00 12.45
C GLU A 58 -2.64 -3.43 11.03
N ILE A 59 -3.00 -2.16 10.83
CA ILE A 59 -3.09 -1.45 9.56
C ILE A 59 -2.37 -0.10 9.70
N SER A 60 -1.35 0.17 8.88
CA SER A 60 -0.53 1.40 8.96
C SER A 60 -0.07 1.73 10.40
N ASN A 61 0.45 0.74 11.13
CA ASN A 61 0.86 0.85 12.55
C ASN A 61 -0.27 1.22 13.54
N LYS A 62 -1.52 1.13 13.11
CA LYS A 62 -2.72 1.31 13.92
C LYS A 62 -3.46 0.00 14.08
N TRP A 63 -4.25 -0.11 15.14
CA TRP A 63 -4.90 -1.35 15.56
C TRP A 63 -6.41 -1.15 15.63
N SER A 64 -7.18 -2.10 15.09
CA SER A 64 -8.64 -2.08 15.17
C SER A 64 -9.23 -3.49 15.08
N PHE A 65 -10.38 -3.70 15.72
CA PHE A 65 -11.19 -4.89 15.46
C PHE A 65 -11.93 -4.77 14.13
N ARG A 66 -11.99 -5.87 13.39
CA ARG A 66 -12.76 -5.98 12.13
C ARG A 66 -13.47 -7.33 12.08
N THR A 67 -14.50 -7.42 11.24
CA THR A 67 -15.13 -8.71 10.93
C THR A 67 -14.11 -9.64 10.29
N ALA A 68 -14.19 -10.93 10.62
CA ALA A 68 -13.32 -11.94 10.03
C ALA A 68 -13.53 -12.04 8.52
N ASP A 69 -12.45 -12.16 7.76
CA ASP A 69 -12.48 -12.13 6.29
C ASP A 69 -13.39 -13.23 5.70
N ASN A 70 -13.45 -14.40 6.35
CA ASN A 70 -14.32 -15.52 5.96
C ASN A 70 -15.83 -15.26 6.18
N LEU A 71 -16.19 -14.29 7.02
CA LEU A 71 -17.58 -13.89 7.31
C LEU A 71 -17.98 -12.60 6.59
N SER A 72 -17.02 -11.78 6.18
CA SER A 72 -17.24 -10.48 5.51
C SER A 72 -18.26 -10.55 4.37
N LYS A 73 -18.14 -11.56 3.48
CA LYS A 73 -19.03 -11.76 2.32
C LYS A 73 -20.47 -12.10 2.69
N LYS A 74 -20.70 -12.74 3.84
CA LYS A 74 -22.05 -13.13 4.31
C LYS A 74 -22.78 -11.99 5.00
N ILE A 75 -22.04 -11.07 5.62
CA ILE A 75 -22.60 -9.91 6.34
C ILE A 75 -22.76 -8.70 5.41
N ALA A 76 -22.05 -8.67 4.27
CA ALA A 76 -22.11 -7.58 3.30
C ALA A 76 -23.52 -7.26 2.76
N SER A 77 -24.49 -8.18 2.86
CA SER A 77 -25.89 -7.93 2.47
C SER A 77 -26.69 -7.09 3.48
N GLU A 78 -26.24 -6.97 4.73
CA GLU A 78 -26.89 -6.21 5.80
C GLU A 78 -26.32 -4.79 5.98
N VAL A 79 -25.18 -4.50 5.36
CA VAL A 79 -24.58 -3.16 5.40
C VAL A 79 -25.29 -2.28 4.37
N VAL A 80 -25.92 -1.21 4.85
CA VAL A 80 -26.57 -0.16 4.04
C VAL A 80 -25.61 0.24 2.91
N GLN A 81 -26.01 0.00 1.66
CA GLN A 81 -25.21 0.32 0.48
C GLN A 81 -24.84 1.82 0.49
N GLN A 82 -23.62 2.13 0.91
CA GLN A 82 -22.97 3.38 0.54
C GLN A 82 -22.99 3.46 -0.99
N ARG A 83 -23.32 4.64 -1.52
CA ARG A 83 -23.43 4.88 -2.98
C ARG A 83 -22.27 4.22 -3.70
N LYS A 84 -22.56 3.24 -4.57
CA LYS A 84 -21.52 2.55 -5.34
C LYS A 84 -20.75 3.57 -6.16
N LEU A 85 -19.42 3.56 -6.02
CA LEU A 85 -18.54 4.35 -6.88
C LEU A 85 -18.75 3.97 -8.34
N SER A 86 -18.67 4.96 -9.22
CA SER A 86 -18.74 4.70 -10.67
C SER A 86 -17.55 3.84 -11.10
N LYS A 87 -17.72 3.09 -12.20
CA LYS A 87 -16.62 2.30 -12.78
C LYS A 87 -15.39 3.16 -13.08
N ALA A 88 -15.60 4.36 -13.63
CA ALA A 88 -14.52 5.31 -13.89
C ALA A 88 -13.77 5.74 -12.61
N THR A 89 -14.49 5.94 -11.50
CA THR A 89 -13.89 6.28 -10.21
C THR A 89 -13.03 5.14 -9.66
N ILE A 90 -13.52 3.90 -9.78
CA ILE A 90 -12.79 2.71 -9.34
C ILE A 90 -11.54 2.49 -10.19
N GLU A 91 -11.65 2.63 -11.51
CA GLU A 91 -10.49 2.54 -12.43
C GLU A 91 -9.43 3.58 -12.12
N THR A 92 -9.82 4.84 -11.93
CA THR A 92 -8.90 5.93 -11.57
C THR A 92 -8.23 5.66 -10.22
N LEU A 93 -8.98 5.19 -9.22
CA LEU A 93 -8.41 4.82 -7.92
C LEU A 93 -7.38 3.69 -8.04
N ALA A 94 -7.70 2.65 -8.82
CA ALA A 94 -6.79 1.53 -9.04
C ALA A 94 -5.49 2.01 -9.68
N ILE A 95 -5.55 2.85 -10.71
CA ILE A 95 -4.34 3.37 -11.35
C ILE A 95 -3.50 4.18 -10.37
N ILE A 96 -4.11 5.03 -9.55
CA ILE A 96 -3.38 5.77 -8.51
C ILE A 96 -2.74 4.81 -7.51
N ALA A 97 -3.47 3.79 -7.03
CA ALA A 97 -2.94 2.83 -6.06
C ALA A 97 -1.69 2.08 -6.57
N TYR A 98 -1.71 1.65 -7.84
CA TYR A 98 -0.63 0.85 -8.45
C TYR A 98 0.49 1.69 -9.10
N HIS A 99 0.27 2.97 -9.44
CA HIS A 99 1.23 3.80 -10.17
C HIS A 99 1.63 5.10 -9.45
N GLN A 100 1.16 5.32 -8.22
CA GLN A 100 1.57 6.49 -7.46
C GLN A 100 3.10 6.58 -7.24
N PRO A 101 3.67 7.79 -7.18
CA PRO A 101 3.02 9.09 -7.38
C PRO A 101 2.74 9.36 -8.87
N VAL A 102 1.50 9.72 -9.22
CA VAL A 102 1.05 9.84 -10.61
C VAL A 102 0.32 11.16 -10.89
N THR A 103 0.44 11.70 -12.09
CA THR A 103 -0.26 12.92 -12.54
C THR A 103 -1.58 12.60 -13.22
N ARG A 104 -2.47 13.60 -13.38
CA ARG A 104 -3.72 13.44 -14.12
C ARG A 104 -3.48 12.92 -15.54
N SER A 105 -2.52 13.50 -16.26
CA SER A 105 -2.23 13.14 -17.65
C SER A 105 -1.75 11.68 -17.77
N GLU A 106 -0.91 11.21 -16.85
CA GLU A 106 -0.47 9.81 -16.83
C GLU A 106 -1.64 8.85 -16.53
N ILE A 107 -2.56 9.24 -15.62
CA ILE A 107 -3.77 8.44 -15.39
C ILE A 107 -4.61 8.35 -16.68
N GLU A 108 -4.83 9.48 -17.36
CA GLU A 108 -5.62 9.52 -18.60
C GLU A 108 -4.96 8.71 -19.72
N GLU A 109 -3.63 8.72 -19.80
CA GLU A 109 -2.83 7.91 -20.72
C GLU A 109 -3.01 6.41 -20.45
N ILE A 110 -2.87 5.97 -19.20
CA ILE A 110 -3.07 4.56 -18.80
C ILE A 110 -4.53 4.12 -19.05
N ARG A 111 -5.51 4.99 -18.81
CA ARG A 111 -6.93 4.70 -19.08
C ARG A 111 -7.29 4.72 -20.56
N GLY A 112 -6.48 5.38 -21.39
CA GLY A 112 -6.78 5.66 -22.80
C GLY A 112 -7.93 6.66 -23.02
N VAL A 113 -8.48 7.25 -21.95
CA VAL A 113 -9.58 8.23 -22.00
C VAL A 113 -9.48 9.24 -20.86
N SER A 114 -9.87 10.49 -21.14
CA SER A 114 -10.01 11.53 -20.13
C SER A 114 -11.08 11.19 -19.10
N PHE A 115 -10.92 11.64 -17.85
CA PHE A 115 -11.97 11.57 -16.84
C PHE A 115 -12.35 12.98 -16.35
N SER A 116 -13.53 13.10 -15.74
CA SER A 116 -14.01 14.39 -15.21
C SER A 116 -13.26 14.77 -13.94
N THR A 117 -13.10 16.07 -13.69
CA THR A 117 -12.48 16.55 -12.43
C THR A 117 -13.21 16.03 -11.19
N GLY A 118 -14.55 15.88 -11.29
CA GLY A 118 -15.38 15.30 -10.24
C GLY A 118 -14.97 13.88 -9.80
N THR A 119 -14.29 13.11 -10.66
CA THR A 119 -13.77 11.80 -10.25
C THR A 119 -12.70 11.92 -9.16
N LEU A 120 -11.78 12.87 -9.28
CA LEU A 120 -10.75 13.11 -8.26
C LEU A 120 -11.35 13.77 -7.01
N GLU A 121 -12.31 14.69 -7.19
CA GLU A 121 -13.01 15.32 -6.06
C GLU A 121 -13.69 14.28 -5.17
N ILE A 122 -14.40 13.30 -5.75
CA ILE A 122 -15.01 12.20 -5.00
C ILE A 122 -13.95 11.41 -4.20
N LEU A 123 -12.78 11.13 -4.80
CA LEU A 123 -11.70 10.40 -4.12
C LEU A 123 -11.06 11.22 -2.99
N PHE A 124 -11.04 12.54 -3.11
CA PHE A 124 -10.60 13.45 -2.04
C PHE A 124 -11.63 13.55 -0.93
N GLU A 125 -12.94 13.62 -1.26
CA GLU A 125 -14.03 13.63 -0.28
C GLU A 125 -14.06 12.34 0.56
N LEU A 126 -13.82 11.19 -0.07
CA LEU A 126 -13.64 9.91 0.63
C LEU A 126 -12.33 9.84 1.42
N GLY A 127 -11.42 10.80 1.22
CA GLY A 127 -10.10 10.84 1.84
C GLY A 127 -9.19 9.72 1.39
N TRP A 128 -9.47 9.02 0.28
CA TRP A 128 -8.68 7.88 -0.21
C TRP A 128 -7.47 8.29 -1.03
N VAL A 129 -7.51 9.48 -1.64
CA VAL A 129 -6.42 10.05 -2.42
C VAL A 129 -6.09 11.44 -1.90
N LYS A 130 -4.84 11.87 -2.02
CA LYS A 130 -4.40 13.24 -1.73
C LYS A 130 -3.34 13.72 -2.73
N PRO A 131 -3.15 15.05 -2.86
CA PRO A 131 -2.01 15.61 -3.57
C PRO A 131 -0.67 15.26 -2.90
N ASN A 132 0.38 15.04 -3.70
CA ASN A 132 1.74 14.76 -3.26
C ASN A 132 2.76 15.68 -3.97
N GLY A 133 2.53 16.99 -3.88
CA GLY A 133 3.39 17.97 -4.55
C GLY A 133 3.18 18.00 -6.06
N ARG A 134 4.19 18.47 -6.78
CA ARG A 134 4.15 18.68 -8.23
C ARG A 134 5.35 18.00 -8.89
N LYS A 135 5.16 17.49 -10.10
CA LYS A 135 6.22 16.87 -10.90
C LYS A 135 7.12 17.97 -11.50
N GLU A 136 8.44 17.80 -11.42
CA GLU A 136 9.43 18.77 -11.93
C GLU A 136 9.63 18.65 -13.45
N ILE A 137 8.54 18.90 -14.19
CA ILE A 137 8.48 18.95 -15.65
C ILE A 137 7.72 20.22 -16.08
N PRO A 138 7.79 20.63 -17.37
CA PRO A 138 7.02 21.78 -17.86
C PRO A 138 5.53 21.68 -17.50
N GLY A 139 4.96 22.79 -17.01
CA GLY A 139 3.58 22.84 -16.49
C GLY A 139 3.41 22.44 -15.02
N LYS A 140 4.43 21.84 -14.40
CA LYS A 140 4.45 21.40 -12.99
C LYS A 140 3.12 20.78 -12.53
N PRO A 141 2.65 19.69 -13.19
CA PRO A 141 1.37 19.07 -12.86
C PRO A 141 1.38 18.47 -11.46
N LEU A 142 0.20 18.41 -10.84
CA LEU A 142 0.00 17.87 -9.50
C LEU A 142 0.16 16.34 -9.51
N LEU A 143 0.84 15.81 -8.48
CA LEU A 143 0.96 14.38 -8.23
C LEU A 143 -0.10 13.91 -7.24
N TYR A 144 -0.56 12.68 -7.41
CA TYR A 144 -1.57 12.04 -6.56
C TYR A 144 -1.03 10.76 -5.94
N VAL A 145 -1.39 10.53 -4.68
CA VAL A 145 -1.06 9.34 -3.88
C VAL A 145 -2.28 8.90 -3.07
N THR A 146 -2.32 7.63 -2.67
CA THR A 146 -3.31 7.11 -1.72
C THR A 146 -3.00 7.56 -0.29
N THR A 147 -3.96 7.37 0.61
CA THR A 147 -3.84 7.75 2.03
C THR A 147 -3.88 6.53 2.95
N ASP A 148 -3.65 6.75 4.25
CA ASP A 148 -3.88 5.72 5.26
C ASP A 148 -5.35 5.34 5.38
N THR A 149 -6.28 6.25 5.08
CA THR A 149 -7.72 5.96 5.01
C THR A 149 -8.02 4.94 3.92
N PHE A 150 -7.34 5.02 2.77
CA PHE A 150 -7.43 4.00 1.73
C PHE A 150 -6.95 2.64 2.24
N LEU A 151 -5.75 2.57 2.86
CA LEU A 151 -5.21 1.32 3.40
C LEU A 151 -6.15 0.70 4.45
N SER A 152 -6.70 1.54 5.34
CA SER A 152 -7.70 1.15 6.34
C SER A 152 -9.00 0.64 5.70
N HIS A 153 -9.48 1.26 4.62
CA HIS A 153 -10.69 0.83 3.94
C HIS A 153 -10.53 -0.54 3.27
N PHE A 154 -9.36 -0.78 2.65
CA PHE A 154 -9.07 -2.02 1.93
C PHE A 154 -8.38 -3.10 2.79
N ASN A 155 -8.27 -2.91 4.11
CA ASN A 155 -7.61 -3.81 5.06
C ASN A 155 -6.14 -4.14 4.68
N LEU A 156 -5.40 -3.17 4.16
CA LEU A 156 -4.00 -3.33 3.76
C LEU A 156 -3.08 -2.78 4.84
N LYS A 157 -1.96 -3.45 5.14
CA LYS A 157 -0.95 -2.89 6.05
C LYS A 157 -0.07 -1.88 5.34
N SER A 158 0.22 -2.17 4.07
CA SER A 158 1.03 -1.35 3.18
C SER A 158 0.57 -1.51 1.73
N LEU A 159 1.05 -0.64 0.85
CA LEU A 159 0.79 -0.76 -0.58
C LEU A 159 1.38 -2.03 -1.21
N SER A 160 2.41 -2.61 -0.58
CA SER A 160 3.00 -3.88 -1.01
C SER A 160 2.06 -5.08 -0.82
N ASP A 161 1.00 -4.93 -0.02
CA ASP A 161 -0.03 -5.96 0.17
C ASP A 161 -1.09 -5.92 -0.96
N LEU A 162 -0.99 -4.98 -1.90
CA LEU A 162 -1.84 -4.97 -3.08
C LEU A 162 -1.51 -6.19 -3.95
N PRO A 163 -2.55 -6.91 -4.43
CA PRO A 163 -2.32 -8.11 -5.22
C PRO A 163 -1.59 -7.78 -6.51
N ASN A 164 -0.52 -8.52 -6.77
CA ASN A 164 0.22 -8.37 -8.02
C ASN A 164 -0.54 -9.00 -9.20
N SER A 165 -0.07 -8.74 -10.42
CA SER A 165 -0.72 -9.22 -11.64
C SER A 165 -0.84 -10.76 -11.70
N GLU A 166 0.10 -11.50 -11.11
CA GLU A 166 0.09 -12.97 -11.06
C GLU A 166 -0.97 -13.50 -10.09
N GLU A 167 -1.12 -12.86 -8.93
CA GLU A 167 -2.16 -13.18 -7.94
C GLU A 167 -3.55 -12.88 -8.49
N LEU A 168 -3.71 -11.75 -9.20
CA LEU A 168 -4.97 -11.40 -9.85
C LEU A 168 -5.34 -12.37 -10.98
N ALA A 169 -4.36 -12.82 -11.78
CA ALA A 169 -4.55 -13.84 -12.80
C ALA A 169 -4.91 -15.20 -12.19
N SER A 170 -4.20 -15.60 -11.13
CA SER A 170 -4.43 -16.86 -10.40
C SER A 170 -5.80 -16.90 -9.71
N ALA A 171 -6.29 -15.74 -9.26
CA ALA A 171 -7.63 -15.57 -8.72
C ALA A 171 -8.73 -15.54 -9.81
N GLY A 172 -8.37 -15.64 -11.10
CA GLY A 172 -9.30 -15.58 -12.23
C GLY A 172 -9.94 -14.20 -12.42
N LEU A 173 -9.36 -13.15 -11.82
CA LEU A 173 -9.88 -11.78 -11.87
C LEU A 173 -9.43 -11.02 -13.12
N ILE A 174 -8.37 -11.52 -13.79
CA ILE A 174 -7.73 -10.91 -14.96
C ILE A 174 -7.44 -12.00 -15.99
N ASP A 175 -7.73 -11.73 -17.27
CA ASP A 175 -7.30 -12.60 -18.37
C ASP A 175 -5.78 -12.48 -18.54
N SER A 176 -5.10 -13.63 -18.54
CA SER A 176 -3.64 -13.81 -18.75
C SER A 176 -3.03 -13.08 -19.97
N ARG A 177 -3.87 -12.51 -20.85
CA ARG A 177 -3.51 -11.76 -22.06
C ARG A 177 -3.50 -10.23 -21.88
N LEU A 178 -3.89 -9.71 -20.72
CA LEU A 178 -3.78 -8.27 -20.43
C LEU A 178 -2.30 -7.87 -20.35
N ASP A 179 -1.96 -6.77 -21.01
CA ASP A 179 -0.58 -6.26 -21.05
C ASP A 179 -0.11 -5.96 -19.61
N ARG A 180 0.92 -6.68 -19.19
CA ARG A 180 1.52 -6.60 -17.85
C ARG A 180 2.08 -5.21 -17.56
N SER A 181 2.31 -4.39 -18.59
CA SER A 181 2.71 -2.98 -18.48
C SER A 181 1.68 -2.10 -17.75
N ILE A 182 0.41 -2.55 -17.68
CA ILE A 182 -0.70 -1.82 -17.02
C ILE A 182 -0.59 -1.89 -15.49
N PHE A 183 0.11 -2.88 -14.93
CA PHE A 183 0.37 -2.97 -13.50
C PHE A 183 1.79 -2.47 -13.25
N GLY A 184 1.95 -1.40 -12.48
CA GLY A 184 3.20 -0.66 -12.26
C GLY A 184 4.34 -1.42 -11.55
N THR A 185 4.37 -2.75 -11.62
CA THR A 185 5.41 -3.59 -11.06
C THR A 185 6.42 -3.93 -12.14
N ASN A 186 7.42 -3.06 -12.31
CA ASN A 186 8.79 -3.44 -12.71
C ASN A 186 9.81 -2.28 -12.62
N LYS A 187 9.43 -1.06 -12.21
CA LYS A 187 10.42 0.02 -12.04
C LYS A 187 11.12 0.08 -10.68
N PHE A 188 10.85 -0.87 -9.78
CA PHE A 188 11.45 -0.90 -8.43
C PHE A 188 12.03 -2.26 -8.02
N ALA A 189 12.29 -3.16 -8.98
CA ALA A 189 12.92 -4.44 -8.68
C ALA A 189 13.82 -4.93 -9.83
N GLN A 190 14.81 -4.13 -10.26
CA GLN A 190 16.08 -4.64 -10.82
C GLN A 190 17.14 -3.59 -11.21
N ASP A 191 16.93 -2.27 -11.04
CA ASP A 191 17.93 -1.29 -11.50
C ASP A 191 19.06 -0.95 -10.50
N ASP A 192 19.03 -1.47 -9.27
CA ASP A 192 20.04 -1.15 -8.23
C ASP A 192 20.93 -2.33 -7.79
N LEU A 193 20.83 -3.51 -8.42
CA LEU A 193 21.73 -4.64 -8.15
C LEU A 193 22.77 -4.93 -9.24
N GLU A 194 22.72 -4.26 -10.41
CA GLU A 194 23.72 -4.44 -11.49
C GLU A 194 24.66 -3.23 -11.70
N LYS A 195 24.60 -2.19 -10.87
CA LYS A 195 25.49 -1.01 -10.98
C LYS A 195 26.60 -0.92 -9.92
N VAL A 196 26.88 -2.02 -9.22
CA VAL A 196 28.09 -2.16 -8.38
C VAL A 196 28.82 -3.46 -8.70
N SER A 197 29.29 -3.61 -9.94
CA SER A 197 30.62 -4.16 -10.20
C SER A 197 31.47 -3.07 -10.86
N LYS A 198 31.85 -2.06 -10.07
CA LYS A 198 32.84 -1.03 -10.46
C LYS A 198 34.27 -1.59 -10.60
N GLU A 199 34.43 -2.90 -10.76
CA GLU A 199 35.72 -3.57 -10.90
C GLU A 199 36.07 -3.89 -12.37
N ASP A 200 35.12 -3.80 -13.31
CA ASP A 200 35.37 -4.10 -14.74
C ASP A 200 35.55 -2.87 -15.64
N ILE A 201 35.44 -1.65 -15.09
CA ILE A 201 35.59 -0.41 -15.88
C ILE A 201 37.06 0.02 -16.03
N PHE A 202 37.95 -0.47 -15.15
CA PHE A 202 39.38 -0.11 -15.18
C PHE A 202 40.30 -1.21 -15.73
N SER A 203 39.80 -2.42 -15.98
CA SER A 203 40.61 -3.50 -16.57
C SER A 203 40.78 -3.37 -18.10
N ASN A 204 39.86 -2.69 -18.78
CA ASN A 204 39.86 -2.58 -20.24
C ASN A 204 40.52 -1.31 -20.81
N ILE A 205 41.10 -0.44 -19.98
CA ILE A 205 41.80 0.76 -20.47
C ILE A 205 43.28 0.45 -20.77
N ASP A 206 43.94 -0.38 -19.97
CA ASP A 206 45.34 -0.78 -20.20
C ASP A 206 45.51 -1.70 -21.42
N ASP A 207 44.52 -2.55 -21.72
CA ASP A 207 44.52 -3.39 -22.93
C ASP A 207 44.25 -2.58 -24.21
N MET A 208 43.49 -1.47 -24.12
CA MET A 208 43.23 -0.59 -25.26
C MET A 208 44.40 0.34 -25.60
N LEU A 209 45.21 0.72 -24.60
CA LEU A 209 46.41 1.54 -24.78
C LEU A 209 47.64 0.72 -25.20
N SER A 210 47.70 -0.57 -24.88
CA SER A 210 48.79 -1.46 -25.34
C SER A 210 48.64 -1.91 -26.80
N GLY A 211 47.40 -1.99 -27.30
CA GLY A 211 47.08 -2.33 -28.70
C GLY A 211 47.43 -1.25 -29.73
N THR A 212 47.71 -0.01 -29.31
CA THR A 212 48.10 1.09 -30.20
C THR A 212 49.61 1.28 -30.35
N LEU A 213 50.45 0.49 -29.66
CA LEU A 213 51.91 0.63 -29.69
C LEU A 213 52.69 -0.59 -30.26
N ASN A 214 52.02 -1.63 -30.77
CA ASN A 214 52.69 -2.80 -31.35
C ASN A 214 52.15 -3.22 -32.73
N LYS A 215 52.06 -2.25 -33.66
CA LYS A 215 52.19 -2.51 -35.11
C LYS A 215 53.36 -1.71 -35.68
N LYS A 216 54.54 -2.08 -35.19
CA LYS A 216 55.74 -2.34 -36.00
C LYS A 216 55.37 -3.23 -37.22
N ASP A 217 55.94 -3.15 -38.41
CA ASP A 217 57.22 -2.64 -38.89
C ASP A 217 57.11 -2.46 -40.43
N ASN A 218 57.70 -1.39 -40.98
CA ASN A 218 58.47 -1.35 -42.24
C ASN A 218 58.86 0.08 -42.60
#